data_AF-A0A847D6M2-F1
#
_entry.id   AF-A0A847D6M2-F1
#
_cell.length_a   1.000
_cell.length_b   1.000
_cell.length_c   1.000
_cell.angle_alpha   90.00
_cell.angle_beta   90.00
_cell.angle_gamma   90.00
#
_symmetry.space_group_name_H-M   'P 1'
#
loop_
_entity.id
_entity.type
_entity.pdbx_description
1 polymer ?
#
loop_
_entity_poly.entity_id
_entity_poly.type
_entity_poly.pdbx_seq_one_letter_code
_entity_poly.pdbx_strand_id
1 'polypeptide(L)'
;MKEISLNDTVYNLVKQYPEIRELIISLGFEPLRSDKMLNTAGRIMTIGKALKRNDVPEELFVETLAKNGFSVKELAISAVTVAPSESEEPSAPTGGIARMGSTEFQERQDILQSLILRLHRGEDWDAVQADFKKHFTGVSAYEISVMEQGLMGKGIDAEDIQRLCNVHASLFGGSIEAVYTTSAEQQHAGHPIQVMKLENLAIENTLEKISKLLAVYLETKEPEIKKGIQNQLNLLGEFDKHYARKEYAIFPIMENKGITAPPKVMWGVDDEIRSMFKEFRPLLQ
;
A
#
# COMPACT_ATOMS: atom_id res chain seq x y z
N MET A 1 1.09 -38.38 -4.04
CA MET A 1 2.31 -37.54 -4.18
C MET A 1 2.21 -36.47 -3.09
N LYS A 2 3.28 -36.20 -2.35
CA LYS A 2 3.25 -35.23 -1.23
C LYS A 2 3.43 -33.83 -1.80
N GLU A 3 2.50 -32.91 -1.54
CA GLU A 3 2.56 -31.56 -2.10
C GLU A 3 3.25 -30.60 -1.15
N ILE A 4 4.11 -29.73 -1.68
CA ILE A 4 4.84 -28.71 -0.94
C ILE A 4 4.68 -27.35 -1.61
N SER A 5 4.72 -26.26 -0.83
CA SER A 5 4.78 -24.90 -1.36
C SER A 5 6.11 -24.26 -1.02
N LEU A 6 6.68 -23.51 -1.96
CA LEU A 6 7.89 -22.70 -1.74
C LEU A 6 7.65 -21.57 -0.72
N ASN A 7 6.39 -21.26 -0.43
CA ASN A 7 6.00 -20.27 0.57
C ASN A 7 5.91 -20.85 1.99
N ASP A 8 5.95 -22.17 2.16
CA ASP A 8 5.99 -22.78 3.49
C ASP A 8 7.34 -22.48 4.15
N THR A 9 7.29 -22.27 5.47
CA THR A 9 8.52 -22.10 6.26
C THR A 9 9.26 -23.43 6.33
N VAL A 10 10.59 -23.37 6.36
CA VAL A 10 11.42 -24.57 6.45
C VAL A 10 11.04 -25.40 7.68
N TYR A 11 10.71 -24.74 8.80
CA TYR A 11 10.24 -25.38 10.03
C TYR A 11 8.95 -26.16 9.84
N ASN A 12 7.92 -25.55 9.24
CA ASN A 12 6.62 -26.21 9.06
C ASN A 12 6.74 -27.40 8.11
N LEU A 13 7.53 -27.25 7.04
CA LEU A 13 7.72 -28.29 6.05
C LEU A 13 8.49 -29.50 6.61
N VAL A 14 9.56 -29.28 7.37
CA VAL A 14 10.31 -30.36 8.05
C VAL A 14 9.48 -31.01 9.16
N LYS A 15 8.62 -30.25 9.85
CA LYS A 15 7.70 -30.81 10.84
C LYS A 15 6.64 -31.71 10.20
N GLN A 16 6.18 -31.34 9.01
CA GLN A 16 5.15 -32.08 8.27
C GLN A 16 5.72 -33.29 7.52
N TYR A 17 6.94 -33.16 6.99
CA TYR A 17 7.65 -34.20 6.24
C TYR A 17 9.10 -34.28 6.72
N PRO A 18 9.39 -35.02 7.82
CA PRO A 18 10.74 -35.11 8.39
C PRO A 18 11.83 -35.55 7.41
N GLU A 19 11.47 -36.38 6.43
CA GLU A 19 12.34 -36.87 5.36
C GLU A 19 12.82 -35.76 4.40
N ILE A 20 12.12 -34.62 4.32
CA ILE A 20 12.52 -33.51 3.45
C ILE A 20 13.74 -32.77 3.99
N ARG A 21 14.04 -32.93 5.29
CA ARG A 21 15.17 -32.28 5.95
C ARG A 21 16.49 -32.68 5.30
N GLU A 22 16.70 -33.99 5.12
CA GLU A 22 17.94 -34.51 4.52
C GLU A 22 18.04 -34.16 3.03
N LEU A 23 16.90 -34.09 2.32
CA LEU A 23 16.84 -33.65 0.92
C LEU A 23 17.27 -32.18 0.77
N ILE A 24 16.71 -31.30 1.59
CA ILE A 24 17.08 -29.88 1.59
C ILE A 24 18.55 -29.73 1.99
N ILE A 25 19.05 -30.46 2.99
CA ILE A 25 20.48 -30.45 3.35
C ILE A 25 21.36 -30.89 2.18
N SER A 26 20.98 -31.93 1.44
CA SER A 26 21.75 -32.42 0.28
C SER A 26 21.84 -31.44 -0.89
N LEU A 27 20.97 -30.41 -0.89
CA LEU A 27 20.92 -29.35 -1.88
C LEU A 27 21.71 -28.10 -1.46
N GLY A 28 22.53 -28.17 -0.39
CA GLY A 28 23.40 -27.07 0.04
C GLY A 28 22.85 -26.23 1.20
N PHE A 29 21.97 -26.81 2.03
CA PHE A 29 21.41 -26.16 3.22
C PHE A 29 21.96 -26.75 4.51
N GLU A 30 23.28 -26.80 4.62
CA GLU A 30 24.03 -27.29 5.79
C GLU A 30 23.55 -26.73 7.15
N PRO A 31 23.13 -25.44 7.27
CA PRO A 31 22.64 -24.91 8.54
C PRO A 31 21.41 -25.62 9.11
N LEU A 32 20.64 -26.35 8.29
CA LEU A 32 19.48 -27.14 8.75
C LEU A 32 19.85 -28.43 9.50
N ARG A 33 21.14 -28.81 9.52
CA ARG A 33 21.65 -29.89 10.38
C ARG A 33 21.52 -29.54 11.87
N SER A 34 21.48 -28.27 12.24
CA SER A 34 21.29 -27.83 13.62
C SER A 34 19.81 -27.64 13.97
N ASP A 35 19.33 -28.37 14.98
CA ASP A 35 17.97 -28.19 15.50
C ASP A 35 17.72 -26.77 16.02
N LYS A 36 18.77 -26.08 16.50
CA LYS A 36 18.68 -24.70 16.96
C LYS A 36 18.34 -23.74 15.82
N MET A 37 18.91 -23.95 14.63
CA MET A 37 18.64 -23.14 13.43
C MET A 37 17.25 -23.40 12.85
N LEU A 38 16.82 -24.66 12.84
CA LEU A 38 15.47 -25.04 12.40
C LEU A 38 14.38 -24.39 13.26
N ASN A 39 14.56 -24.37 14.58
CA ASN A 39 13.60 -23.80 15.54
C ASN A 39 13.65 -22.27 15.65
N THR A 40 14.63 -21.60 15.04
CA THR A 40 14.78 -20.13 15.10
C THR A 40 14.59 -19.49 13.72
N ALA A 41 15.63 -19.54 12.88
CA ALA A 41 15.57 -18.99 11.52
C ALA A 41 14.61 -19.76 10.63
N GLY A 42 14.50 -21.08 10.80
CA GLY A 42 13.62 -21.94 10.00
C GLY A 42 12.13 -21.65 10.17
N ARG A 43 11.71 -20.99 11.27
CA ARG A 43 10.32 -20.56 11.50
C ARG A 43 9.90 -19.33 10.68
N ILE A 44 10.89 -18.56 10.21
CA ILE A 44 10.67 -17.27 9.53
C ILE A 44 11.11 -17.36 8.06
N MET A 45 12.09 -18.22 7.77
CA MET A 45 12.62 -18.43 6.43
C MET A 45 11.73 -19.40 5.63
N THR A 46 11.22 -18.94 4.49
CA THR A 46 10.48 -19.77 3.52
C THR A 46 11.42 -20.51 2.59
N ILE A 47 10.98 -21.61 2.00
CA ILE A 47 11.80 -22.43 1.09
C ILE A 47 12.30 -21.60 -0.10
N GLY A 48 11.43 -20.81 -0.75
CA GLY A 48 11.83 -19.97 -1.89
C GLY A 48 12.88 -18.91 -1.51
N LYS A 49 12.77 -18.31 -0.31
CA LYS A 49 13.81 -17.40 0.21
C LYS A 49 15.09 -18.13 0.55
N ALA A 50 14.99 -19.36 1.05
CA ALA A 50 16.12 -20.20 1.37
C ALA A 50 16.90 -20.56 0.09
N LEU A 51 16.21 -20.94 -1.00
CA LEU A 51 16.80 -21.26 -2.31
C LEU A 51 17.56 -20.08 -2.90
N LYS A 52 16.92 -18.90 -2.95
CA LYS A 52 17.55 -17.67 -3.43
C LYS A 52 18.77 -17.25 -2.61
N ARG A 53 18.76 -17.51 -1.28
CA ARG A 53 19.86 -17.13 -0.38
C ARG A 53 21.07 -18.06 -0.49
N ASN A 54 20.88 -19.33 -0.83
CA ASN A 54 21.95 -20.32 -0.96
C ASN A 54 22.31 -20.58 -2.44
N ASP A 55 21.82 -19.74 -3.35
CA ASP A 55 22.08 -19.80 -4.80
C ASP A 55 21.74 -21.17 -5.42
N VAL A 56 20.68 -21.80 -4.91
CA VAL A 56 20.21 -23.10 -5.39
C VAL A 56 19.16 -22.87 -6.49
N PRO A 57 19.38 -23.35 -7.73
CA PRO A 57 18.41 -23.23 -8.79
C PRO A 57 17.09 -23.92 -8.44
N GLU A 58 15.97 -23.21 -8.61
CA GLU A 58 14.62 -23.73 -8.29
C GLU A 58 14.28 -24.99 -9.12
N GLU A 59 14.80 -25.08 -10.35
CA GLU A 59 14.66 -26.24 -11.24
C GLU A 59 15.31 -27.51 -10.65
N LEU A 60 16.53 -27.39 -10.13
CA LEU A 60 17.27 -28.50 -9.50
C LEU A 60 16.58 -28.98 -8.21
N PHE A 61 16.03 -28.03 -7.44
CA PHE A 61 15.26 -28.31 -6.24
C PHE A 61 14.00 -29.13 -6.55
N VAL A 62 13.27 -28.73 -7.58
CA VAL A 62 12.01 -29.37 -7.98
C VAL A 62 12.25 -30.74 -8.59
N GLU A 63 13.28 -30.89 -9.42
CA GLU A 63 13.67 -32.19 -9.98
C GLU A 63 14.05 -33.20 -8.87
N THR A 64 14.81 -32.73 -7.88
CA THR A 64 15.22 -33.56 -6.73
C THR A 64 14.04 -33.99 -5.87
N LEU A 65 13.07 -33.10 -5.66
CA LEU A 65 11.85 -33.41 -4.91
C LEU A 65 10.89 -34.32 -5.68
N ALA A 66 10.75 -34.12 -7.00
CA ALA A 66 9.96 -34.99 -7.86
C ALA A 66 10.48 -36.43 -7.85
N LYS A 67 11.80 -36.61 -7.92
CA LYS A 67 12.46 -37.93 -7.79
C LYS A 67 12.23 -38.60 -6.44
N ASN A 68 11.93 -37.82 -5.39
CA ASN A 68 11.67 -38.31 -4.04
C ASN A 68 10.16 -38.30 -3.67
N GLY A 69 9.27 -38.20 -4.66
CA GLY A 69 7.82 -38.36 -4.48
C GLY A 69 7.07 -37.11 -3.99
N PHE A 70 7.71 -35.94 -4.10
CA PHE A 70 7.13 -34.63 -3.77
C PHE A 70 6.74 -33.84 -5.03
N SER A 71 5.70 -33.03 -4.96
CA SER A 71 5.27 -32.11 -6.02
C SER A 71 5.28 -30.67 -5.50
N VAL A 72 5.80 -29.73 -6.29
CA VAL A 72 5.87 -28.30 -5.93
C VAL A 72 4.69 -27.56 -6.55
N LYS A 73 3.86 -26.94 -5.72
CA LYS A 73 2.61 -26.29 -6.15
C LYS A 73 2.82 -25.15 -7.16
N GLU A 74 3.94 -24.43 -7.09
CA GLU A 74 4.19 -23.27 -7.95
C GLU A 74 4.60 -23.62 -9.40
N LEU A 75 4.90 -24.88 -9.74
CA LEU A 75 5.41 -25.28 -11.07
C LEU A 75 4.43 -26.07 -11.95
N ALA A 76 3.19 -26.25 -11.51
CA ALA A 76 2.14 -26.86 -12.34
C ALA A 76 1.66 -25.95 -13.51
N ILE A 77 2.24 -24.75 -13.68
CA ILE A 77 1.77 -23.71 -14.63
C ILE A 77 2.67 -23.62 -15.89
N SER A 78 3.85 -24.25 -15.95
CA SER A 78 4.81 -24.03 -17.05
C SER A 78 4.82 -25.08 -18.18
N ALA A 79 3.71 -25.76 -18.46
CA ALA A 79 3.65 -26.72 -19.57
C ALA A 79 2.36 -26.66 -20.41
N VAL A 80 2.09 -25.52 -21.07
CA VAL A 80 1.34 -25.54 -22.34
C VAL A 80 2.01 -24.57 -23.33
N THR A 81 2.28 -25.12 -24.51
CA THR A 81 3.07 -24.61 -25.62
C THR A 81 2.38 -23.55 -26.48
N VAL A 82 3.23 -22.72 -27.09
CA VAL A 82 3.04 -21.69 -28.12
C VAL A 82 2.14 -22.10 -29.31
N ALA A 83 1.15 -21.25 -29.65
CA ALA A 83 0.74 -20.91 -31.02
C ALA A 83 -0.12 -19.61 -31.04
N PRO A 84 -0.13 -18.80 -32.12
CA PRO A 84 -0.57 -17.41 -32.12
C PRO A 84 -1.94 -17.18 -32.80
N SER A 85 -2.75 -16.28 -32.24
CA SER A 85 -4.03 -15.68 -32.74
C SER A 85 -4.99 -15.70 -31.54
N GLU A 86 -5.70 -14.67 -31.13
CA GLU A 86 -6.30 -13.53 -31.80
C GLU A 86 -6.61 -12.50 -30.69
N SER A 87 -6.92 -11.28 -31.09
CA SER A 87 -7.41 -10.20 -30.21
C SER A 87 -8.48 -10.68 -29.23
N GLU A 88 -8.18 -10.65 -27.93
CA GLU A 88 -9.19 -10.75 -26.87
C GLU A 88 -9.19 -9.46 -26.03
N GLU A 89 -10.40 -8.95 -25.87
CA GLU A 89 -10.82 -7.73 -25.19
C GLU A 89 -10.37 -7.67 -23.71
N PRO A 90 -10.35 -6.48 -23.09
CA PRO A 90 -9.85 -6.33 -21.73
C PRO A 90 -10.68 -7.16 -20.75
N SER A 91 -9.97 -7.97 -19.96
CA SER A 91 -10.52 -8.68 -18.80
C SER A 91 -11.32 -7.73 -17.92
N ALA A 92 -12.53 -8.15 -17.57
CA ALA A 92 -13.46 -7.41 -16.71
C ALA A 92 -12.78 -6.92 -15.41
N PRO A 93 -13.20 -5.77 -14.86
CA PRO A 93 -12.56 -5.17 -13.70
C PRO A 93 -12.66 -6.13 -12.50
N THR A 94 -11.52 -6.61 -12.01
CA THR A 94 -11.44 -7.47 -10.84
C THR A 94 -11.73 -6.65 -9.59
N GLY A 95 -12.99 -6.72 -9.15
CA GLY A 95 -13.44 -6.24 -7.85
C GLY A 95 -13.04 -7.22 -6.75
N GLY A 96 -11.78 -7.17 -6.35
CA GLY A 96 -11.26 -7.98 -5.25
C GLY A 96 -9.87 -7.56 -4.84
N ILE A 97 -9.62 -7.58 -3.53
CA ILE A 97 -8.28 -7.40 -2.95
C ILE A 97 -7.46 -8.63 -3.37
N ALA A 98 -6.61 -8.47 -4.40
CA ALA A 98 -5.72 -9.53 -4.84
C ALA A 98 -4.86 -10.01 -3.65
N ARG A 99 -4.76 -11.34 -3.48
CA ARG A 99 -4.00 -11.92 -2.36
C ARG A 99 -2.53 -11.48 -2.45
N MET A 100 -2.00 -10.99 -1.33
CA MET A 100 -0.61 -10.54 -1.22
C MET A 100 0.36 -11.61 -1.74
N GLY A 101 1.20 -11.24 -2.71
CA GLY A 101 2.16 -12.13 -3.36
C GLY A 101 1.59 -13.00 -4.50
N SER A 102 0.34 -12.80 -4.91
CA SER A 102 -0.19 -13.40 -6.13
C SER A 102 0.34 -12.68 -7.38
N THR A 103 0.34 -13.39 -8.50
CA THR A 103 0.63 -12.80 -9.82
C THR A 103 -0.32 -11.63 -10.12
N GLU A 104 -1.60 -11.78 -9.79
CA GLU A 104 -2.62 -10.74 -9.93
C GLU A 104 -2.27 -9.46 -9.13
N PHE A 105 -1.75 -9.61 -7.90
CA PHE A 105 -1.33 -8.43 -7.10
C PHE A 105 -0.16 -7.72 -7.77
N GLN A 106 0.83 -8.47 -8.28
CA GLN A 106 1.96 -7.89 -8.99
C GLN A 106 1.53 -7.18 -10.28
N GLU A 107 0.64 -7.79 -11.06
CA GLU A 107 0.06 -7.19 -12.26
C GLU A 107 -0.69 -5.90 -11.93
N ARG A 108 -1.53 -5.91 -10.89
CA ARG A 108 -2.21 -4.70 -10.40
C ARG A 108 -1.23 -3.61 -10.00
N GLN A 109 -0.15 -3.96 -9.29
CA GLN A 109 0.89 -3.01 -8.91
C GLN A 109 1.61 -2.41 -10.12
N ASP A 110 1.92 -3.22 -11.13
CA ASP A 110 2.57 -2.78 -12.36
C ASP A 110 1.65 -1.85 -13.17
N ILE A 111 0.35 -2.18 -13.26
CA ILE A 111 -0.64 -1.32 -13.91
C ILE A 111 -0.75 0.01 -13.15
N LEU A 112 -0.88 0.00 -11.83
CA LEU A 112 -0.95 1.23 -11.02
C LEU A 112 0.27 2.12 -11.24
N GLN A 113 1.48 1.56 -11.16
CA GLN A 113 2.70 2.31 -11.42
C GLN A 113 2.75 2.87 -12.85
N SER A 114 2.28 2.10 -13.84
CA SER A 114 2.25 2.56 -15.22
C SER A 114 1.29 3.74 -15.44
N LEU A 115 0.10 3.71 -14.84
CA LEU A 115 -0.90 4.78 -14.93
C LEU A 115 -0.36 6.07 -14.30
N ILE A 116 0.30 5.94 -13.16
CA ILE A 116 0.96 7.05 -12.45
C ILE A 116 2.06 7.67 -13.31
N LEU A 117 2.92 6.85 -13.91
CA LEU A 117 4.00 7.32 -14.78
C LEU A 117 3.48 7.96 -16.09
N ARG A 118 2.35 7.47 -16.62
CA ARG A 118 1.67 8.05 -17.78
C ARG A 118 1.16 9.46 -17.49
N LEU A 119 0.51 9.64 -16.35
CA LEU A 119 0.07 10.97 -15.89
C LEU A 119 1.25 11.91 -15.67
N HIS A 120 2.36 11.42 -15.11
CA HIS A 120 3.58 12.22 -14.97
C HIS A 120 4.14 12.72 -16.32
N ARG A 121 4.04 11.90 -17.37
CA ARG A 121 4.48 12.27 -18.73
C ARG A 121 3.54 13.26 -19.44
N GLY A 122 2.47 13.70 -18.78
CA GLY A 122 1.50 14.65 -19.34
C GLY A 122 0.46 14.02 -20.26
N GLU A 123 0.20 12.71 -20.12
CA GLU A 123 -0.90 12.07 -20.81
C GLU A 123 -2.26 12.63 -20.34
N ASP A 124 -3.25 12.59 -21.22
CA ASP A 124 -4.58 13.13 -20.96
C ASP A 124 -5.27 12.47 -19.75
N TRP A 125 -5.86 13.30 -18.90
CA TRP A 125 -6.50 12.87 -17.65
C TRP A 125 -7.66 11.91 -17.89
N ASP A 126 -8.52 12.22 -18.86
CA ASP A 126 -9.73 11.44 -19.12
C ASP A 126 -9.35 10.06 -19.69
N ALA A 127 -8.31 10.00 -20.53
CA ALA A 127 -7.76 8.75 -21.03
C ALA A 127 -7.22 7.85 -19.90
N VAL A 128 -6.41 8.40 -19.00
CA VAL A 128 -5.85 7.61 -17.88
C VAL A 128 -6.94 7.21 -16.88
N GLN A 129 -7.93 8.07 -16.62
CA GLN A 129 -9.07 7.73 -15.78
C GLN A 129 -9.92 6.61 -16.37
N ALA A 130 -10.14 6.62 -17.69
CA ALA A 130 -10.86 5.55 -18.38
C ALA A 130 -10.11 4.22 -18.25
N ASP A 131 -8.80 4.21 -18.46
CA ASP A 131 -7.97 3.00 -18.31
C ASP A 131 -7.95 2.50 -16.87
N PHE A 132 -7.86 3.41 -15.88
CA PHE A 132 -7.97 3.04 -14.48
C PHE A 132 -9.28 2.31 -14.19
N LYS A 133 -10.43 2.84 -14.65
CA LYS A 133 -11.75 2.22 -14.43
C LYS A 133 -11.93 0.87 -15.14
N LYS A 134 -11.17 0.59 -16.20
CA LYS A 134 -11.17 -0.74 -16.86
C LYS A 134 -10.52 -1.80 -15.97
N HIS A 135 -9.46 -1.44 -15.25
CA HIS A 135 -8.65 -2.38 -14.47
C HIS A 135 -9.03 -2.41 -12.97
N PHE A 136 -9.58 -1.31 -12.45
CA PHE A 136 -9.85 -1.15 -11.02
C PHE A 136 -11.28 -0.68 -10.77
N THR A 137 -12.03 -1.46 -9.99
CA THR A 137 -13.22 -0.96 -9.30
C THR A 137 -12.83 -0.15 -8.06
N GLY A 138 -11.75 -0.60 -7.40
CA GLY A 138 -11.15 0.07 -6.27
C GLY A 138 -9.71 -0.30 -5.99
N VAL A 139 -9.07 0.53 -5.17
CA VAL A 139 -7.67 0.41 -4.75
C VAL A 139 -7.59 0.61 -3.25
N SER A 140 -6.91 -0.30 -2.56
CA SER A 140 -6.70 -0.22 -1.12
C SER A 140 -5.55 0.74 -0.76
N ALA A 141 -5.60 1.32 0.45
CA ALA A 141 -4.50 2.13 0.98
C ALA A 141 -3.16 1.37 1.02
N TYR A 142 -3.21 0.04 1.19
CA TYR A 142 -2.03 -0.81 1.15
C TYR A 142 -1.44 -0.92 -0.26
N GLU A 143 -2.26 -1.13 -1.29
CA GLU A 143 -1.81 -1.16 -2.68
C GLU A 143 -1.15 0.17 -3.09
N ILE A 144 -1.70 1.30 -2.64
CA ILE A 144 -1.10 2.63 -2.85
C ILE A 144 0.26 2.71 -2.17
N SER A 145 0.34 2.28 -0.91
CA SER A 145 1.60 2.32 -0.15
C SER A 145 2.71 1.48 -0.79
N VAL A 146 2.37 0.28 -1.29
CA VAL A 146 3.32 -0.60 -1.98
C VAL A 146 3.75 0.01 -3.31
N MET A 147 2.81 0.59 -4.05
CA MET A 147 3.07 1.27 -5.31
C MET A 147 4.03 2.45 -5.11
N GLU A 148 3.76 3.35 -4.16
CA GLU A 148 4.62 4.49 -3.82
C GLU A 148 6.03 4.03 -3.45
N GLN A 149 6.15 2.99 -2.62
CA GLN A 149 7.44 2.42 -2.24
C GLN A 149 8.18 1.80 -3.44
N GLY A 150 7.46 1.17 -4.37
CA GLY A 150 8.00 0.66 -5.62
C GLY A 150 8.54 1.77 -6.52
N LEU A 151 7.81 2.89 -6.65
CA LEU A 151 8.24 4.06 -7.41
C LEU A 151 9.48 4.71 -6.81
N MET A 152 9.54 4.84 -5.47
CA MET A 152 10.76 5.30 -4.79
C MET A 152 11.96 4.38 -5.03
N GLY A 153 11.73 3.06 -5.01
CA GLY A 153 12.78 2.07 -5.31
C GLY A 153 13.31 2.17 -6.74
N LYS A 154 12.52 2.72 -7.67
CA LYS A 154 12.91 3.00 -9.07
C LYS A 154 13.60 4.35 -9.24
N GLY A 155 13.83 5.10 -8.15
CA GLY A 155 14.54 6.38 -8.16
C GLY A 155 13.65 7.61 -8.35
N ILE A 156 12.34 7.48 -8.19
CA ILE A 156 11.43 8.64 -8.18
C ILE A 156 11.45 9.26 -6.78
N ASP A 157 11.70 10.57 -6.71
CA ASP A 157 11.77 11.27 -5.44
C ASP A 157 10.39 11.44 -4.79
N ALA A 158 10.37 11.57 -3.46
CA ALA A 158 9.14 11.71 -2.70
C ALA A 158 8.32 12.95 -3.10
N GLU A 159 8.99 14.04 -3.51
CA GLU A 159 8.34 15.26 -4.00
C GLU A 159 7.60 15.01 -5.33
N ASP A 160 8.21 14.25 -6.24
CA ASP A 160 7.56 13.89 -7.51
C ASP A 160 6.37 12.95 -7.26
N ILE A 161 6.51 12.00 -6.33
CA ILE A 161 5.40 11.13 -5.91
C ILE A 161 4.29 11.95 -5.26
N GLN A 162 4.61 12.94 -4.44
CA GLN A 162 3.63 13.84 -3.83
C GLN A 162 2.82 14.62 -4.87
N ARG A 163 3.48 15.19 -5.88
CA ARG A 163 2.80 15.86 -6.99
C ARG A 163 1.88 14.89 -7.74
N LEU A 164 2.33 13.65 -7.89
CA LEU A 164 1.55 12.55 -8.45
C LEU A 164 0.35 12.20 -7.55
N CYS A 165 0.47 12.26 -6.22
CA CYS A 165 -0.62 11.97 -5.29
C CYS A 165 -1.80 12.94 -5.42
N ASN A 166 -1.59 14.24 -5.69
CA ASN A 166 -2.70 15.17 -5.90
C ASN A 166 -3.55 14.82 -7.13
N VAL A 167 -2.88 14.41 -8.21
CA VAL A 167 -3.51 13.95 -9.44
C VAL A 167 -4.20 12.59 -9.20
N HIS A 168 -3.54 11.65 -8.51
CA HIS A 168 -4.12 10.32 -8.28
C HIS A 168 -5.16 10.26 -7.17
N ALA A 169 -5.17 11.16 -6.18
CA ALA A 169 -6.26 11.27 -5.20
C ALA A 169 -7.60 11.53 -5.89
N SER A 170 -7.59 12.28 -7.00
CA SER A 170 -8.76 12.48 -7.87
C SER A 170 -9.09 11.25 -8.70
N LEU A 171 -8.08 10.44 -9.06
CA LEU A 171 -8.25 9.15 -9.75
C LEU A 171 -8.93 8.14 -8.84
N PHE A 172 -8.53 8.14 -7.56
CA PHE A 172 -9.03 7.24 -6.53
C PHE A 172 -10.25 7.78 -5.77
N GLY A 173 -10.63 9.05 -5.93
CA GLY A 173 -11.57 9.79 -5.07
C GLY A 173 -13.01 9.25 -4.94
N GLY A 174 -13.35 8.18 -5.65
CA GLY A 174 -14.58 7.39 -5.44
C GLY A 174 -14.36 5.87 -5.46
N SER A 175 -13.10 5.44 -5.57
CA SER A 175 -12.65 4.06 -5.76
C SER A 175 -11.67 3.61 -4.67
N ILE A 176 -11.32 4.45 -3.69
CA ILE A 176 -10.63 3.95 -2.50
C ILE A 176 -11.62 3.08 -1.74
N GLU A 177 -11.48 1.76 -1.88
CA GLU A 177 -12.17 0.85 -1.00
C GLU A 177 -11.61 1.11 0.40
N ALA A 178 -12.46 1.72 1.21
CA ALA A 178 -12.35 1.73 2.64
C ALA A 178 -12.42 0.27 3.12
N VAL A 179 -11.32 -0.47 2.99
CA VAL A 179 -11.10 -1.75 3.67
C VAL A 179 -10.84 -1.43 5.14
N TYR A 180 -11.77 -0.71 5.76
CA TYR A 180 -11.87 -0.63 7.19
C TYR A 180 -12.62 -1.89 7.61
N THR A 181 -11.88 -2.98 7.80
CA THR A 181 -12.15 -3.73 9.02
C THR A 181 -11.73 -2.81 10.17
N THR A 182 -12.53 -1.80 10.51
CA THR A 182 -12.40 -1.17 11.82
C THR A 182 -12.65 -2.30 12.80
N SER A 183 -11.61 -2.84 13.40
CA SER A 183 -11.80 -3.76 14.50
C SER A 183 -12.63 -3.03 15.55
N ALA A 184 -13.52 -3.72 16.24
CA ALA A 184 -14.31 -3.11 17.32
C ALA A 184 -13.41 -2.39 18.35
N GLU A 185 -12.19 -2.88 18.50
CA GLU A 185 -11.11 -2.29 19.30
C GLU A 185 -10.72 -0.87 18.85
N GLN A 186 -10.63 -0.61 17.54
CA GLN A 186 -10.29 0.71 16.99
C GLN A 186 -11.42 1.74 17.15
N GLN A 187 -12.64 1.31 17.49
CA GLN A 187 -13.78 2.18 17.73
C GLN A 187 -13.96 2.49 19.23
N HIS A 188 -13.15 1.91 20.10
CA HIS A 188 -13.27 2.13 21.54
C HIS A 188 -12.84 3.55 21.93
N ALA A 189 -13.59 4.17 22.84
CA ALA A 189 -13.35 5.52 23.33
C ALA A 189 -11.89 5.71 23.79
N GLY A 190 -11.21 6.71 23.21
CA GLY A 190 -9.83 7.04 23.55
C GLY A 190 -8.77 6.24 22.79
N HIS A 191 -9.16 5.30 21.93
CA HIS A 191 -8.22 4.61 21.05
C HIS A 191 -7.56 5.63 20.08
N PRO A 192 -6.22 5.62 19.88
CA PRO A 192 -5.54 6.64 19.08
C PRO A 192 -6.09 6.79 17.65
N ILE A 193 -6.40 5.69 16.97
CA ILE A 193 -7.00 5.73 15.62
C ILE A 193 -8.40 6.33 15.64
N GLN A 194 -9.18 6.11 16.69
CA GLN A 194 -10.50 6.73 16.83
C GLN A 194 -10.36 8.24 16.99
N VAL A 195 -9.44 8.68 17.86
CA VAL A 195 -9.16 10.10 18.10
C VAL A 195 -8.75 10.78 16.79
N MET A 196 -7.82 10.20 16.04
CA MET A 196 -7.39 10.74 14.74
C MET A 196 -8.55 10.85 13.73
N LYS A 197 -9.45 9.85 13.69
CA LYS A 197 -10.65 9.88 12.84
C LYS A 197 -11.64 10.96 13.26
N LEU A 198 -11.85 11.15 14.55
CA LEU A 198 -12.72 12.20 15.08
C LEU A 198 -12.13 13.59 14.85
N GLU A 199 -10.81 13.75 14.96
CA GLU A 199 -10.09 14.97 14.59
C GLU A 199 -10.29 15.28 13.09
N ASN A 200 -10.13 14.30 12.19
CA ASN A 200 -10.41 14.48 10.76
C ASN A 200 -11.85 14.94 10.51
N LEU A 201 -12.83 14.28 11.13
CA LEU A 201 -14.24 14.67 11.01
C LEU A 201 -14.50 16.10 11.53
N ALA A 202 -13.82 16.51 12.60
CA ALA A 202 -13.93 17.87 13.12
C ALA A 202 -13.31 18.91 12.17
N ILE A 203 -12.19 18.59 11.51
CA ILE A 203 -11.55 19.42 10.49
C ILE A 203 -12.49 19.59 9.29
N GLU A 204 -13.04 18.49 8.76
CA GLU A 204 -14.00 18.50 7.64
C GLU A 204 -15.22 19.40 7.94
N ASN A 205 -15.84 19.20 9.10
CA ASN A 205 -17.00 20.00 9.52
C ASN A 205 -16.65 21.49 9.69
N THR A 206 -15.43 21.79 10.16
CA THR A 206 -14.97 23.18 10.30
C THR A 206 -14.78 23.83 8.94
N LEU A 207 -14.18 23.12 7.98
CA LEU A 207 -14.01 23.59 6.60
C LEU A 207 -15.37 23.85 5.93
N GLU A 208 -16.34 22.95 6.09
CA GLU A 208 -17.68 23.12 5.54
C GLU A 208 -18.36 24.39 6.10
N LYS A 209 -18.25 24.62 7.42
CA LYS A 209 -18.77 25.83 8.07
C LYS A 209 -18.09 27.10 7.53
N ILE A 210 -16.76 27.09 7.38
CA ILE A 210 -16.01 28.21 6.82
C ILE A 210 -16.50 28.49 5.39
N SER A 211 -16.66 27.45 4.56
CA SER A 211 -17.14 27.61 3.19
C SER A 211 -18.53 28.24 3.12
N LYS A 212 -19.47 27.79 3.96
CA LYS A 212 -20.83 28.35 4.03
C LYS A 212 -20.83 29.80 4.49
N LEU A 213 -20.07 30.11 5.54
CA LEU A 213 -19.96 31.48 6.06
C LEU A 213 -19.29 32.41 5.04
N LEU A 214 -18.27 31.93 4.32
CA LEU A 214 -17.56 32.70 3.31
C LEU A 214 -18.48 33.05 2.13
N ALA A 215 -19.31 32.09 1.67
CA ALA A 215 -20.29 32.35 0.61
C ALA A 215 -21.25 33.49 0.99
N VAL A 216 -21.80 33.46 2.21
CA VAL A 216 -22.66 34.54 2.72
C VAL A 216 -21.89 35.85 2.86
N TYR A 217 -20.66 35.81 3.39
CA TYR A 217 -19.84 37.00 3.58
C TYR A 217 -19.50 37.71 2.27
N LEU A 218 -19.26 36.96 1.18
CA LEU A 218 -18.94 37.54 -0.12
C LEU A 218 -20.11 38.35 -0.70
N GLU A 219 -21.35 37.97 -0.35
CA GLU A 219 -22.56 38.68 -0.75
C GLU A 219 -22.89 39.86 0.17
N THR A 220 -22.89 39.62 1.50
CA THR A 220 -23.38 40.60 2.47
C THR A 220 -22.30 41.55 3.00
N LYS A 221 -21.05 41.09 3.01
CA LYS A 221 -19.88 41.76 3.63
C LYS A 221 -20.09 42.15 5.10
N GLU A 222 -20.96 41.44 5.80
CA GLU A 222 -21.30 41.75 7.19
C GLU A 222 -20.13 41.50 8.16
N PRO A 223 -19.83 42.44 9.08
CA PRO A 223 -18.75 42.30 10.06
C PRO A 223 -18.91 41.10 11.01
N GLU A 224 -20.14 40.77 11.40
CA GLU A 224 -20.41 39.63 12.30
C GLU A 224 -20.11 38.29 11.62
N ILE A 225 -20.40 38.17 10.32
CA ILE A 225 -20.04 36.98 9.53
C ILE A 225 -18.51 36.88 9.39
N LYS A 226 -17.82 38.01 9.13
CA LYS A 226 -16.34 38.05 9.13
C LYS A 226 -15.77 37.52 10.44
N LYS A 227 -16.30 37.97 11.58
CA LYS A 227 -15.91 37.51 12.92
C LYS A 227 -16.20 36.02 13.13
N GLY A 228 -17.34 35.53 12.64
CA GLY A 228 -17.69 34.11 12.62
C GLY A 228 -16.64 33.27 11.88
N ILE A 229 -16.23 33.71 10.68
CA ILE A 229 -15.19 33.05 9.89
C ILE A 229 -13.85 33.05 10.64
N GLN A 230 -13.45 34.18 11.22
CA GLN A 230 -12.21 34.28 12.00
C GLN A 230 -12.17 33.30 13.18
N ASN A 231 -13.29 33.13 13.88
CA ASN A 231 -13.40 32.14 14.96
C ASN A 231 -13.24 30.71 14.45
N GLN A 232 -13.89 30.37 13.32
CA GLN A 232 -13.72 29.05 12.71
C GLN A 232 -12.28 28.82 12.20
N LEU A 233 -11.62 29.85 11.67
CA LEU A 233 -10.21 29.76 11.26
C LEU A 233 -9.28 29.52 12.43
N ASN A 234 -9.52 30.15 13.58
CA ASN A 234 -8.75 29.90 14.78
C ASN A 234 -8.89 28.43 15.24
N LEU A 235 -10.12 27.88 15.16
CA LEU A 235 -10.35 26.47 15.46
C LEU A 235 -9.70 25.55 14.42
N LEU A 236 -9.80 25.89 13.13
CA LEU A 236 -9.19 25.11 12.05
C LEU A 236 -7.68 25.00 12.26
N GLY A 237 -7.01 26.09 12.65
CA GLY A 237 -5.56 26.12 12.88
C GLY A 237 -5.03 25.11 13.92
N GLU A 238 -5.91 24.50 14.71
CA GLU A 238 -5.56 23.40 15.61
C GLU A 238 -5.21 22.10 14.87
N PHE A 239 -5.47 21.99 13.55
CA PHE A 239 -5.06 20.85 12.73
C PHE A 239 -3.54 20.60 12.81
N ASP A 240 -2.74 21.63 13.07
CA ASP A 240 -1.28 21.48 13.18
C ASP A 240 -0.90 20.52 14.33
N LYS A 241 -1.67 20.49 15.41
CA LYS A 241 -1.48 19.54 16.51
C LYS A 241 -1.79 18.10 16.08
N HIS A 242 -2.79 17.94 15.20
CA HIS A 242 -3.14 16.65 14.63
C HIS A 242 -2.02 16.14 13.69
N TYR A 243 -1.50 17.00 12.81
CA TYR A 243 -0.37 16.66 11.94
C TYR A 243 0.90 16.37 12.73
N ALA A 244 1.23 17.19 13.73
CA ALA A 244 2.38 16.91 14.61
C ALA A 244 2.26 15.54 15.30
N ARG A 245 1.06 15.15 15.75
CA ARG A 245 0.84 13.82 16.35
C ARG A 245 1.07 12.70 15.34
N LYS A 246 0.56 12.87 14.12
CA LYS A 246 0.76 11.94 13.00
C LYS A 246 2.24 11.80 12.65
N GLU A 247 2.93 12.91 12.49
CA GLU A 247 4.34 13.01 12.12
C GLU A 247 5.30 12.46 13.18
N TYR A 248 5.09 12.77 14.46
CA TYR A 248 6.04 12.39 15.51
C TYR A 248 5.70 11.09 16.24
N ALA A 249 4.44 10.64 16.22
CA ALA A 249 4.04 9.42 16.94
C ALA A 249 3.71 8.24 16.02
N ILE A 250 3.18 8.47 14.81
CA ILE A 250 2.72 7.39 13.93
C ILE A 250 3.77 7.06 12.88
N PHE A 251 4.28 8.07 12.17
CA PHE A 251 5.23 7.87 11.08
C PHE A 251 6.51 7.11 11.50
N PRO A 252 7.16 7.40 12.64
CA PRO A 252 8.36 6.66 13.03
C PRO A 252 8.09 5.17 13.25
N ILE A 253 6.88 4.81 13.70
CA ILE A 253 6.47 3.41 13.86
C ILE A 253 6.31 2.73 12.50
N MET A 254 5.76 3.43 11.50
CA MET A 254 5.61 2.94 10.13
C MET A 254 6.98 2.74 9.47
N GLU A 255 7.87 3.73 9.58
CA GLU A 255 9.21 3.71 9.00
C GLU A 255 10.06 2.60 9.59
N ASN A 256 9.99 2.40 10.92
CA ASN A 256 10.66 1.28 11.59
C ASN A 256 10.18 -0.10 11.11
N LYS A 257 8.97 -0.18 10.54
CA LYS A 257 8.42 -1.40 9.93
C LYS A 257 8.72 -1.49 8.43
N GLY A 258 9.52 -0.59 7.88
CA GLY A 258 9.90 -0.55 6.47
C GLY A 258 8.89 0.15 5.57
N ILE A 259 7.84 0.76 6.12
CA ILE A 259 6.85 1.55 5.38
C ILE A 259 7.28 3.01 5.42
N THR A 260 8.06 3.43 4.42
CA THR A 260 8.72 4.75 4.41
C THR A 260 8.18 5.72 3.39
N ALA A 261 7.54 5.23 2.32
CA ALA A 261 7.02 6.10 1.27
C ALA A 261 5.83 6.95 1.71
N PRO A 262 4.76 6.38 2.33
CA PRO A 262 3.62 7.19 2.75
C PRO A 262 3.98 8.27 3.78
N PRO A 263 4.79 8.00 4.83
CA PRO A 263 5.24 9.05 5.74
C PRO A 263 5.94 10.22 5.03
N LYS A 264 6.91 9.93 4.16
CA LYS A 264 7.69 10.96 3.45
C LYS A 264 6.82 11.83 2.55
N VAL A 265 5.91 11.20 1.80
CA VAL A 265 4.96 11.91 0.93
C VAL A 265 4.02 12.77 1.77
N MET A 266 3.47 12.20 2.84
CA MET A 266 2.50 12.90 3.68
C MET A 266 3.09 14.08 4.46
N TRP A 267 4.38 14.06 4.82
CA TRP A 267 5.08 15.22 5.38
C TRP A 267 5.00 16.44 4.44
N GLY A 268 5.30 16.22 3.16
CA GLY A 268 5.24 17.30 2.17
C GLY A 268 3.83 17.84 1.97
N VAL A 269 2.81 16.95 1.99
CA VAL A 269 1.39 17.36 1.93
C VAL A 269 0.99 18.18 3.16
N ASP A 270 1.41 17.74 4.35
CA ASP A 270 1.12 18.46 5.60
C ASP A 270 1.75 19.88 5.56
N ASP A 271 2.96 20.03 5.00
CA ASP A 271 3.63 21.32 4.82
C ASP A 271 2.96 22.22 3.77
N GLU A 272 2.50 21.67 2.65
CA GLU A 272 1.69 22.40 1.66
C GLU A 272 0.41 22.96 2.30
N ILE A 273 -0.29 22.15 3.09
CA ILE A 273 -1.51 22.56 3.79
C ILE A 273 -1.20 23.66 4.83
N ARG A 274 -0.10 23.54 5.57
CA ARG A 274 0.36 24.60 6.48
C ARG A 274 0.62 25.91 5.74
N SER A 275 1.26 25.86 4.57
CA SER A 275 1.52 27.05 3.75
C SER A 275 0.20 27.68 3.27
N MET A 276 -0.69 26.87 2.69
CA MET A 276 -2.01 27.33 2.23
C MET A 276 -2.80 28.00 3.35
N PHE A 277 -2.82 27.40 4.55
CA PHE A 277 -3.51 27.98 5.70
C PHE A 277 -2.86 29.31 6.15
N LYS A 278 -1.52 29.37 6.16
CA LYS A 278 -0.77 30.58 6.53
C LYS A 278 -1.00 31.74 5.54
N GLU A 279 -1.14 31.43 4.25
CA GLU A 279 -1.46 32.41 3.20
C GLU A 279 -2.93 32.83 3.24
N PHE A 280 -3.86 31.90 3.50
CA PHE A 280 -5.29 32.18 3.53
C PHE A 280 -5.71 33.01 4.75
N ARG A 281 -5.18 32.70 5.92
CA ARG A 281 -5.54 33.35 7.19
C ARG A 281 -5.48 34.88 7.18
N PRO A 282 -4.42 35.56 6.68
CA PRO A 282 -4.35 37.02 6.66
C PRO A 282 -5.32 37.68 5.68
N LEU A 283 -5.83 36.97 4.66
CA LEU A 283 -6.80 37.55 3.71
C LEU A 283 -8.14 37.92 4.37
N LEU A 284 -8.40 37.35 5.54
CA LEU A 284 -9.62 37.56 6.33
C LEU A 284 -9.36 38.29 7.65
N GLN A 285 -8.12 38.76 7.89
CA GLN A 285 -7.78 39.66 9.00
C GLN A 285 -8.15 41.09 8.62
#